data_AF-A0A9E3SVP4-F1
#
_entry.id   AF-A0A9E3SVP4-F1
#
_cell.length_a   1.000
_cell.length_b   1.000
_cell.length_c   1.000
_cell.angle_alpha   90.00
_cell.angle_beta   90.00
_cell.angle_gamma   90.00
#
_symmetry.space_group_name_H-M   'P 1'
#
loop_
_entity.id
_entity.type
_entity.pdbx_description
1 polymer ?
#
loop_
_entity_poly.entity_id
_entity_poly.type
_entity_poly.pdbx_seq_one_letter_code
_entity_poly.pdbx_strand_id
1 'polypeptide(L)'
;MAIRNLYTIGYEGSDLDSFIEALAHLGITTVLDIRELPLSRKRGFSKTPLSGALAEVGIGYRHERALGCPPEIRNRLRHDGDYRRYFEAFNRYLLTQLDVVEHLVAELDGSVALLCYERDPAYCHRRSVAEQMRELFALIPRHVAVPA
;
A
#
# COMPACT_ATOMS: atom_id res chain seq x y z
N MET A 1 -13.60 -7.66 -14.37
CA MET A 1 -13.07 -6.69 -13.39
C MET A 1 -11.58 -6.60 -13.65
N ALA A 2 -11.06 -5.39 -13.77
CA ALA A 2 -9.65 -5.14 -14.00
C ALA A 2 -9.24 -3.81 -13.37
N ILE A 3 -8.12 -3.81 -12.67
CA ILE A 3 -7.47 -2.59 -12.21
C ILE A 3 -7.14 -1.73 -13.43
N ARG A 4 -7.76 -0.54 -13.53
CA ARG A 4 -7.52 0.45 -14.58
C ARG A 4 -6.34 1.36 -14.23
N ASN A 5 -6.22 1.71 -12.96
CA ASN A 5 -5.14 2.58 -12.47
C ASN A 5 -4.58 2.03 -11.17
N LEU A 6 -3.26 1.94 -11.09
CA LEU A 6 -2.54 1.55 -9.88
C LEU A 6 -1.85 2.78 -9.29
N TYR A 7 -2.12 3.06 -8.03
CA TYR A 7 -1.51 4.13 -7.26
C TYR A 7 -0.76 3.56 -6.05
N THR A 8 0.22 4.29 -5.56
CA THR A 8 0.80 4.05 -4.22
C THR A 8 0.64 5.30 -3.38
N ILE A 9 0.27 5.15 -2.12
CA ILE A 9 0.03 6.27 -1.21
C ILE A 9 0.54 5.97 0.19
N GLY A 10 1.04 6.99 0.87
CA GLY A 10 1.54 6.95 2.25
C GLY A 10 0.98 8.11 3.05
N TYR A 11 0.73 7.88 4.34
CA TYR A 11 0.06 8.84 5.23
C TYR A 11 0.99 9.46 6.28
N GLU A 12 2.28 9.14 6.25
CA GLU A 12 3.29 9.87 7.02
C GLU A 12 3.24 11.37 6.67
N GLY A 13 3.19 12.22 7.70
CA GLY A 13 2.96 13.67 7.52
C GLY A 13 1.49 14.06 7.47
N SER A 14 0.65 13.40 6.66
CA SER A 14 -0.74 13.84 6.35
C SER A 14 -1.85 13.43 7.33
N ASP A 15 -2.74 14.34 7.71
CA ASP A 15 -3.94 14.01 8.47
C ASP A 15 -4.97 13.18 7.65
N LEU A 16 -6.03 12.71 8.33
CA LEU A 16 -7.03 11.84 7.70
C LEU A 16 -7.82 12.58 6.60
N ASP A 17 -8.17 13.84 6.81
CA ASP A 17 -9.02 14.60 5.88
C ASP A 17 -8.25 14.86 4.59
N SER A 18 -7.01 15.36 4.70
CA SER A 18 -6.09 15.54 3.56
C SER A 18 -5.86 14.24 2.79
N PHE A 19 -5.80 13.10 3.50
CA PHE A 19 -5.63 11.79 2.88
C PHE A 19 -6.89 11.35 2.11
N ILE A 20 -8.09 11.51 2.70
CA ILE A 20 -9.35 11.19 2.04
C ILE A 20 -9.59 12.09 0.83
N GLU A 21 -9.31 13.39 0.93
CA GLU A 21 -9.40 14.33 -0.20
C GLU A 21 -8.49 13.93 -1.36
N ALA A 22 -7.25 13.53 -1.06
CA ALA A 22 -6.31 13.06 -2.09
C ALA A 22 -6.82 11.81 -2.82
N LEU A 23 -7.41 10.84 -2.09
CA LEU A 23 -8.00 9.64 -2.69
C LEU A 23 -9.21 9.97 -3.56
N ALA A 24 -10.08 10.87 -3.09
CA ALA A 24 -11.26 11.30 -3.84
C ALA A 24 -10.87 12.04 -5.12
N HIS A 25 -9.89 12.95 -5.07
CA HIS A 25 -9.40 13.69 -6.23
C HIS A 25 -8.82 12.77 -7.32
N LEU A 26 -8.17 11.68 -6.90
CA LEU A 26 -7.62 10.67 -7.81
C LEU A 26 -8.66 9.65 -8.30
N GLY A 27 -9.90 9.72 -7.81
CA GLY A 27 -10.97 8.78 -8.13
C GLY A 27 -10.61 7.35 -7.71
N ILE A 28 -9.95 7.18 -6.56
CA ILE A 28 -9.65 5.85 -6.00
C ILE A 28 -10.94 5.14 -5.65
N THR A 29 -11.09 3.90 -6.12
CA THR A 29 -12.23 3.03 -5.83
C THR A 29 -11.94 2.11 -4.66
N THR A 30 -10.68 1.67 -4.50
CA THR A 30 -10.27 0.78 -3.41
C THR A 30 -8.90 1.17 -2.86
N VAL A 31 -8.82 1.28 -1.54
CA VAL A 31 -7.55 1.29 -0.81
C VAL A 31 -7.17 -0.14 -0.46
N LEU A 32 -6.06 -0.62 -1.01
CA LEU A 32 -5.45 -1.88 -0.66
C LEU A 32 -4.36 -1.63 0.39
N ASP A 33 -4.72 -1.87 1.65
CA ASP A 33 -3.81 -1.79 2.78
C ASP A 33 -2.90 -3.02 2.80
N ILE A 34 -1.62 -2.79 2.51
CA ILE A 34 -0.58 -3.82 2.48
C ILE A 34 0.32 -3.73 3.71
N ARG A 35 -0.16 -3.15 4.82
CA ARG A 35 0.56 -3.20 6.09
C ARG A 35 0.42 -4.60 6.69
N GLU A 36 1.53 -5.15 7.19
CA GLU A 36 1.50 -6.43 7.90
C GLU A 36 0.56 -6.37 9.12
N LEU A 37 0.62 -5.26 9.86
CA LEU A 37 -0.37 -4.89 10.88
C LEU A 37 -0.91 -3.49 10.57
N PRO A 38 -2.23 -3.34 10.32
CA PRO A 38 -2.86 -2.05 10.02
C PRO A 38 -3.17 -1.27 11.31
N LEU A 39 -2.14 -1.15 12.17
CA LEU A 39 -2.16 -0.37 13.40
C LEU A 39 -1.41 0.93 13.16
N SER A 40 -1.97 2.04 13.63
CA SER A 40 -1.32 3.35 13.52
C SER A 40 -1.57 4.18 14.77
N ARG A 41 -0.52 4.90 15.20
CA ARG A 41 -0.63 5.94 16.23
C ARG A 41 -1.23 7.23 15.68
N LYS A 42 -1.25 7.39 14.35
CA LYS A 42 -1.89 8.52 13.71
C LYS A 42 -3.40 8.34 13.74
N ARG A 43 -4.10 9.34 14.31
CA ARG A 43 -5.56 9.33 14.43
C ARG A 43 -6.18 9.06 13.05
N GLY A 44 -7.14 8.13 13.00
CA GLY A 44 -7.83 7.77 11.76
C GLY A 44 -7.20 6.66 10.93
N PHE A 45 -5.93 6.32 11.12
CA PHE A 45 -5.21 5.39 10.22
C PHE A 45 -5.09 3.95 10.73
N SER A 46 -5.68 3.62 11.89
CA SER A 46 -5.88 2.22 12.26
C SER A 46 -7.02 1.62 11.43
N LYS A 47 -7.00 0.29 11.21
CA LYS A 47 -7.94 -0.44 10.33
C LYS A 47 -9.40 0.01 10.42
N THR A 48 -9.99 -0.05 11.61
CA THR A 48 -11.43 0.22 11.78
C THR A 48 -11.78 1.68 11.50
N PRO A 49 -11.11 2.69 12.10
CA PRO A 49 -11.35 4.09 11.73
C PRO A 49 -11.15 4.39 10.24
N LEU A 50 -10.07 3.87 9.64
CA LEU A 50 -9.76 4.14 8.24
C LEU A 50 -10.81 3.54 7.30
N SER A 51 -11.18 2.27 7.53
CA SER A 51 -12.22 1.60 6.75
C SER A 51 -13.57 2.31 6.86
N GLY A 52 -13.91 2.87 8.03
CA GLY A 52 -15.12 3.65 8.23
C GLY A 52 -15.10 4.96 7.43
N ALA A 53 -14.03 5.74 7.57
CA ALA A 53 -13.88 7.01 6.85
C ALA A 53 -13.88 6.83 5.32
N LEU A 54 -13.26 5.76 4.82
CA LEU A 54 -13.28 5.43 3.39
C LEU A 54 -14.70 5.05 2.91
N ALA A 55 -15.43 4.27 3.71
CA ALA A 55 -16.80 3.86 3.37
C ALA A 55 -17.76 5.06 3.30
N GLU A 56 -17.59 6.07 4.17
CA GLU A 56 -18.39 7.31 4.16
C GLU A 56 -18.29 8.09 2.84
N VAL A 57 -17.15 7.98 2.14
CA VAL A 57 -16.94 8.60 0.83
C VAL A 57 -17.04 7.60 -0.33
N GLY A 58 -17.54 6.38 -0.08
CA GLY A 58 -17.77 5.37 -1.10
C GLY A 58 -16.51 4.67 -1.61
N ILE A 59 -15.39 4.72 -0.87
CA ILE A 59 -14.14 4.05 -1.21
C ILE A 59 -14.06 2.71 -0.47
N GLY A 60 -13.77 1.64 -1.23
CA GLY A 60 -13.56 0.31 -0.67
C GLY A 60 -12.25 0.22 0.14
N TYR A 61 -12.22 -0.66 1.13
CA TYR A 61 -11.04 -0.96 1.91
C TYR A 61 -10.78 -2.48 1.92
N ARG A 62 -9.60 -2.89 1.48
CA ARG A 62 -9.12 -4.28 1.53
C ARG A 62 -7.80 -4.29 2.28
N HIS A 63 -7.68 -5.16 3.29
CA HIS A 63 -6.41 -5.39 3.97
C HIS A 63 -5.83 -6.72 3.49
N GLU A 64 -4.61 -6.69 2.96
CA GLU A 64 -3.86 -7.87 2.57
C GLU A 64 -2.55 -7.96 3.35
N ARG A 65 -2.55 -8.81 4.38
CA ARG A 65 -1.40 -8.98 5.27
C ARG A 65 -0.22 -9.65 4.56
N ALA A 66 -0.47 -10.53 3.60
CA ALA A 66 0.57 -11.26 2.88
C ALA A 66 1.50 -10.33 2.06
N LEU A 67 1.04 -9.13 1.71
CA LEU A 67 1.85 -8.13 1.01
C LEU A 67 2.58 -7.17 1.96
N GLY A 68 2.47 -7.37 3.27
CA GLY A 68 3.15 -6.58 4.28
C GLY A 68 4.57 -7.05 4.56
N CYS A 69 5.44 -6.10 4.94
CA CYS A 69 6.81 -6.42 5.33
C CYS A 69 6.84 -7.31 6.59
N PRO A 70 7.42 -8.54 6.50
CA PRO A 70 7.59 -9.40 7.65
C PRO A 70 8.40 -8.75 8.78
N PRO A 71 8.09 -9.05 10.07
CA PRO A 71 8.76 -8.44 11.21
C PRO A 71 10.28 -8.59 11.19
N GLU A 72 10.80 -9.74 10.78
CA GLU A 72 12.23 -10.04 10.72
C GLU A 72 12.97 -9.17 9.70
N ILE A 73 12.37 -8.90 8.53
CA ILE A 73 12.94 -8.01 7.51
C ILE A 73 12.88 -6.56 8.01
N ARG A 74 11.74 -6.14 8.56
CA ARG A 74 11.53 -4.79 9.10
C ARG A 74 12.48 -4.49 10.27
N ASN A 75 12.62 -5.43 11.20
CA ASN A 75 13.47 -5.26 12.38
C ASN A 75 14.95 -5.22 12.00
N ARG A 76 15.35 -5.96 10.95
CA ARG A 76 16.71 -5.88 10.43
C ARG A 76 17.04 -4.49 9.91
N LEU A 77 16.16 -3.91 9.07
CA LEU A 77 16.32 -2.55 8.57
C LEU A 77 16.43 -1.53 9.71
N ARG A 78 15.64 -1.67 10.78
CA ARG A 78 15.73 -0.78 11.96
C ARG A 78 17.08 -0.88 12.67
N HIS A 79 17.75 -2.02 12.59
CA HIS A 79 19.03 -2.26 13.23
C HIS A 79 20.20 -1.75 12.39
N ASP A 80 20.21 -1.98 11.07
CA ASP A 80 21.37 -1.69 10.22
C ASP A 80 21.16 -0.55 9.20
N GLY A 81 19.93 -0.09 8.98
CA GLY A 81 19.61 0.97 8.03
C GLY A 81 19.85 0.60 6.56
N ASP A 82 20.12 -0.68 6.25
CA ASP A 82 20.50 -1.12 4.91
C ASP A 82 19.27 -1.38 4.03
N TYR A 83 18.86 -0.34 3.30
CA TYR A 83 17.73 -0.43 2.36
C TYR A 83 17.98 -1.38 1.19
N ARG A 84 19.23 -1.57 0.75
CA ARG A 84 19.54 -2.51 -0.33
C ARG A 84 19.24 -3.93 0.13
N ARG A 85 19.75 -4.32 1.30
CA ARG A 85 19.48 -5.61 1.91
C ARG A 85 17.99 -5.80 2.21
N TYR A 86 17.33 -4.75 2.69
CA TYR A 86 15.89 -4.76 2.94
C TYR A 86 15.09 -5.12 1.68
N PHE A 87 15.33 -4.42 0.57
CA PHE A 87 14.63 -4.70 -0.69
C PHE A 87 14.97 -6.07 -1.26
N GLU A 88 16.24 -6.50 -1.19
CA GLU A 88 16.62 -7.87 -1.59
C GLU A 88 15.85 -8.94 -0.79
N ALA A 89 15.73 -8.76 0.53
CA ALA A 89 15.01 -9.70 1.38
C ALA A 89 13.49 -9.65 1.15
N PHE A 90 12.91 -8.46 1.03
CA PHE A 90 11.48 -8.30 0.81
C PHE A 90 11.07 -8.80 -0.58
N ASN A 91 11.87 -8.57 -1.63
CA ASN A 91 11.59 -9.10 -2.96
C ASN A 91 11.58 -10.64 -2.96
N ARG A 92 12.52 -11.29 -2.25
CA ARG A 92 12.50 -12.76 -2.09
C ARG A 92 11.25 -13.25 -1.37
N TYR A 93 10.81 -12.53 -0.34
CA TYR A 93 9.55 -12.84 0.34
C TYR A 93 8.35 -12.66 -0.61
N LEU A 94 8.31 -11.57 -1.37
CA LEU A 94 7.21 -11.27 -2.30
C LEU A 94 7.05 -12.32 -3.40
N LEU A 95 8.16 -12.91 -3.87
CA LEU A 95 8.13 -14.04 -4.81
C LEU A 95 7.39 -15.28 -4.26
N THR A 96 7.21 -15.39 -2.94
CA THR A 96 6.40 -16.46 -2.33
C THR A 96 4.93 -16.10 -2.17
N GLN A 97 4.51 -14.91 -2.65
CA GLN A 97 3.15 -14.36 -2.51
C GLN A 97 2.53 -14.01 -3.88
N LEU A 98 3.07 -14.56 -4.98
CA LEU A 98 2.63 -14.20 -6.33
C LEU A 98 1.18 -14.60 -6.60
N ASP A 99 0.73 -15.71 -6.04
CA ASP A 99 -0.65 -16.17 -6.07
C ASP A 99 -1.62 -15.16 -5.42
N VAL A 100 -1.20 -14.54 -4.32
CA VAL A 100 -1.96 -13.46 -3.68
C VAL A 100 -2.06 -12.24 -4.58
N VAL A 101 -0.96 -11.86 -5.25
CA VAL A 101 -0.96 -10.74 -6.20
C VAL A 101 -1.89 -11.03 -7.38
N GLU A 102 -1.80 -12.22 -7.97
CA GLU A 102 -2.68 -12.68 -9.06
C GLU A 102 -4.16 -12.63 -8.65
N HIS A 103 -4.48 -13.13 -7.47
CA HIS A 103 -5.85 -13.13 -6.95
C HIS A 103 -6.39 -11.70 -6.78
N LEU A 104 -5.60 -10.81 -6.19
CA LEU A 104 -6.01 -9.41 -5.99
C LEU A 104 -6.21 -8.67 -7.32
N VAL A 105 -5.36 -8.90 -8.32
CA VAL A 105 -5.53 -8.26 -9.63
C VAL A 105 -6.79 -8.77 -10.34
N ALA A 106 -7.16 -10.04 -10.14
CA ALA A 106 -8.38 -10.61 -10.69
C ALA A 106 -9.66 -10.14 -9.97
N GLU A 107 -9.58 -9.90 -8.65
CA GLU A 107 -10.71 -9.49 -7.82
C GLU A 107 -11.01 -7.98 -7.92
N LEU A 108 -9.96 -7.15 -7.93
CA LEU A 108 -10.10 -5.70 -7.82
C LEU A 108 -10.43 -5.04 -9.17
N ASP A 109 -11.19 -3.95 -9.10
CA ASP A 109 -11.63 -3.17 -10.26
C ASP A 109 -11.41 -1.67 -10.05
N GLY A 110 -11.19 -0.95 -11.14
CA GLY A 110 -11.11 0.52 -11.11
C GLY A 110 -9.73 1.05 -10.70
N SER A 111 -9.71 2.05 -9.81
CA SER A 111 -8.48 2.73 -9.39
C SER A 111 -8.09 2.25 -7.99
N VAL A 112 -6.99 1.51 -7.89
CA VAL A 112 -6.53 0.90 -6.65
C VAL A 112 -5.33 1.65 -6.09
N ALA A 113 -5.35 1.98 -4.80
CA ALA A 113 -4.23 2.60 -4.10
C ALA A 113 -3.59 1.62 -3.11
N LEU A 114 -2.31 1.27 -3.33
CA LEU A 114 -1.49 0.52 -2.38
C LEU A 114 -1.09 1.44 -1.21
N LEU A 115 -1.54 1.10 -0.02
CA LEU A 115 -1.34 1.90 1.19
C LEU A 115 -0.23 1.32 2.07
N CYS A 116 0.69 2.20 2.48
CA CYS A 116 1.61 1.95 3.60
C CYS A 116 1.77 3.21 4.46
N TYR A 117 2.66 3.18 5.45
CA TYR A 117 2.94 4.32 6.33
C TYR A 117 3.78 5.39 5.64
N GLU A 118 4.97 5.02 5.18
CA GLU A 118 6.03 5.96 4.76
C GLU A 118 5.57 6.86 3.62
N ARG A 119 5.93 8.14 3.65
CA ARG A 119 5.51 9.08 2.60
C ARG A 119 6.19 8.77 1.27
N ASP A 120 7.47 8.40 1.32
CA ASP A 120 8.29 8.14 0.14
C ASP A 120 8.34 6.62 -0.18
N PRO A 121 7.88 6.19 -1.39
CA PRO A 121 7.96 4.78 -1.77
C PRO A 121 9.42 4.26 -1.89
N ALA A 122 10.42 5.14 -2.05
CA ALA A 122 11.83 4.73 -2.14
C ALA A 122 12.33 4.03 -0.86
N TYR A 123 11.63 4.21 0.26
CA TYR A 123 12.00 3.69 1.58
C TYR A 123 10.96 2.73 2.17
N CYS A 124 10.16 2.08 1.32
CA CYS A 124 9.01 1.27 1.74
C CYS A 124 8.78 0.05 0.85
N HIS A 125 8.30 -1.05 1.43
CA HIS A 125 7.97 -2.29 0.71
C HIS A 125 6.90 -2.12 -0.37
N ARG A 126 6.04 -1.09 -0.26
CA ARG A 126 4.98 -0.85 -1.27
C ARG A 126 5.54 -0.65 -2.68
N ARG A 127 6.78 -0.17 -2.80
CA ARG A 127 7.47 -0.07 -4.09
C ARG A 127 7.64 -1.44 -4.71
N SER A 128 8.19 -2.40 -3.97
CA SER A 128 8.38 -3.77 -4.45
C SER A 128 7.06 -4.41 -4.89
N VAL A 129 5.98 -4.21 -4.11
CA VAL A 129 4.64 -4.72 -4.49
C VAL A 129 4.15 -4.07 -5.78
N ALA A 130 4.27 -2.75 -5.90
CA ALA A 130 3.86 -2.01 -7.10
C ALA A 130 4.65 -2.42 -8.35
N GLU A 131 5.96 -2.59 -8.22
CA GLU A 131 6.84 -3.04 -9.30
C GLU A 131 6.50 -4.48 -9.71
N GLN A 132 6.21 -5.37 -8.76
CA GLN A 132 5.79 -6.74 -9.06
C GLN A 132 4.45 -6.76 -9.84
N MET A 133 3.50 -5.92 -9.46
CA MET A 133 2.22 -5.77 -10.21
C MET A 133 2.46 -5.22 -11.62
N ARG A 134 3.43 -4.31 -11.79
CA ARG A 134 3.84 -3.82 -13.11
C ARG A 134 4.41 -4.93 -13.97
N GLU A 135 5.32 -5.72 -13.42
CA GLU A 135 6.01 -6.78 -14.17
C GLU A 135 5.07 -7.89 -14.62
N LEU A 136 4.12 -8.29 -13.77
CA LEU A 136 3.20 -9.38 -14.08
C LEU A 136 1.99 -8.95 -14.93
N PHE A 137 1.52 -7.71 -14.77
CA PHE A 137 0.23 -7.27 -15.33
C PHE A 137 0.29 -5.95 -16.12
N ALA A 138 1.49 -5.40 -16.36
CA ALA A 138 1.69 -4.11 -17.02
C ALA A 138 0.96 -2.92 -16.35
N LEU A 139 0.63 -3.04 -15.05
CA LEU A 139 0.05 -1.96 -14.26
C LEU A 139 1.13 -0.94 -13.90
N ILE A 140 1.13 0.22 -14.56
CA ILE A 140 2.13 1.28 -14.31
C ILE A 140 1.77 2.03 -13.02
N PRO A 141 2.55 1.89 -11.93
CA PRO A 141 2.21 2.53 -10.67
C PRO A 141 2.45 4.04 -10.73
N ARG A 142 1.51 4.80 -10.16
CA ARG A 142 1.63 6.25 -9.94
C ARG A 142 1.85 6.53 -8.46
N HIS A 143 2.99 7.10 -8.13
CA HIS A 143 3.34 7.42 -6.74
C HIS A 143 2.72 8.76 -6.33
N VAL A 144 1.92 8.74 -5.27
CA VAL A 144 1.19 9.90 -4.77
C VAL A 144 1.79 10.32 -3.44
N ALA A 145 2.13 11.59 -3.35
CA ALA A 145 2.53 12.22 -2.10
C ALA A 145 1.34 13.05 -1.60
N VAL A 146 0.84 12.72 -0.42
CA VAL A 146 -0.23 13.51 0.21
C VAL A 146 0.41 14.77 0.82
N PRO A 147 -0.21 15.95 0.68
CA PRO A 147 0.20 17.14 1.40
C PRO A 147 0.22 16.92 2.93
N ALA A 148 1.04 17.69 3.63
CA ALA A 148 1.12 17.64 5.09
C ALA A 148 0.11 18.60 5.72
#